data_AF-A0A2E4XZF6-F1
#
_entry.id   AF-A0A2E4XZF6-F1
#
_cell.length_a   1.000
_cell.length_b   1.000
_cell.length_c   1.000
_cell.angle_alpha   90.00
_cell.angle_beta   90.00
_cell.angle_gamma   90.00
#
_symmetry.space_group_name_H-M   'P 1'
#
loop_
_entity.id
_entity.type
_entity.pdbx_description
1 polymer ?
#
loop_
_entity_poly.entity_id
_entity_poly.type
_entity_poly.pdbx_seq_one_letter_code
_entity_poly.pdbx_strand_id
1 'polypeptide(L)'
;MKNVNISARIYIGFACVLLLAVVIAFVGYNGLQNAEDTFGTYRKLARQTKADGRVQANMLMTRIFAKNFVIDANQSNIEGVEERAKQTLALIQENKNLAGEDSARQVLFEDLEESLQRYVATFGEVT
;
A
#
# COMPACT_ATOMS: atom_id res chain seq x y z
N MET A 1 67.70 -4.75 9.94
CA MET A 1 66.46 -5.40 9.49
C MET A 1 65.81 -6.04 10.70
N LYS A 2 64.66 -5.55 11.15
CA LYS A 2 64.07 -5.90 12.46
C LYS A 2 63.45 -7.30 12.36
N ASN A 3 64.04 -8.29 13.03
CA ASN A 3 63.52 -9.65 13.10
C ASN A 3 62.20 -9.64 13.87
N VAL A 4 61.07 -9.59 13.16
CA VAL A 4 59.74 -9.70 13.76
C VAL A 4 59.61 -11.12 14.34
N ASN A 5 59.51 -11.21 15.67
CA ASN A 5 59.33 -12.48 16.38
C ASN A 5 58.11 -13.23 15.82
N ILE A 6 58.22 -14.56 15.71
CA ILE A 6 57.19 -15.44 15.13
C ILE A 6 55.82 -15.19 15.75
N SER A 7 55.76 -14.95 17.06
CA SER A 7 54.53 -14.60 17.80
C SER A 7 53.83 -13.36 17.24
N ALA A 8 54.57 -12.32 16.85
CA ALA A 8 53.98 -11.10 16.28
C ALA A 8 53.35 -11.34 14.90
N ARG A 9 53.89 -12.27 14.09
CA ARG A 9 53.27 -12.65 12.80
C ARG A 9 51.94 -13.37 13.00
N ILE A 10 51.84 -14.21 14.03
CA ILE A 10 50.60 -14.91 14.40
C ILE A 10 49.55 -13.89 14.88
N TYR A 11 49.92 -12.95 15.77
CA TYR A 11 48.99 -11.92 16.24
C TYR A 11 48.49 -11.00 15.13
N ILE A 12 49.33 -10.63 14.16
CA ILE A 12 48.91 -9.84 13.00
C ILE A 12 47.89 -10.60 12.15
N GLY A 13 48.15 -11.88 11.86
CA GLY A 13 47.20 -12.72 11.12
C GLY A 13 45.86 -12.85 11.85
N PHE A 14 45.89 -13.06 13.16
CA PHE A 14 44.70 -13.11 13.99
C PHE A 14 43.93 -11.78 14.03
N ALA A 15 44.63 -10.66 14.16
CA ALA A 15 44.03 -9.32 14.13
C ALA A 15 43.39 -9.02 12.76
N CYS A 16 44.00 -9.44 11.65
CA CYS A 16 43.40 -9.32 10.32
C CYS A 16 42.09 -10.12 10.21
N VAL A 17 42.06 -11.35 10.74
CA VAL A 17 40.83 -12.17 10.74
C VAL A 17 39.73 -11.52 11.59
N LEU A 18 40.08 -11.00 12.78
CA LEU A 18 39.13 -10.27 13.62
C LEU A 18 38.59 -9.01 12.94
N LEU A 19 39.45 -8.23 12.29
CA LEU A 19 39.04 -7.04 11.54
C LEU A 19 38.07 -7.43 10.42
N LEU A 20 38.38 -8.49 9.68
CA LEU A 20 37.51 -9.00 8.63
C LEU A 20 36.16 -9.46 9.19
N ALA A 21 36.13 -10.11 10.35
CA ALA A 21 34.89 -10.48 11.03
C ALA A 21 34.04 -9.26 11.42
N VAL A 22 34.67 -8.19 11.92
CA VAL A 22 33.98 -6.92 12.24
C VAL A 22 33.37 -6.30 10.98
N VAL A 23 34.10 -6.30 9.86
CA VAL A 23 33.58 -5.78 8.58
C VAL A 23 32.37 -6.59 8.11
N ILE A 24 32.43 -7.92 8.17
CA ILE A 24 31.29 -8.79 7.81
C ILE A 24 30.09 -8.51 8.71
N ALA A 25 30.31 -8.40 10.02
CA ALA A 25 29.24 -8.10 10.98
C ALA A 25 28.58 -6.75 10.67
N PHE A 26 29.38 -5.72 10.34
CA PHE A 26 28.87 -4.41 9.96
C PHE A 26 28.06 -4.46 8.66
N VAL A 27 28.56 -5.13 7.62
CA VAL A 27 27.83 -5.31 6.35
C VAL A 27 26.52 -6.08 6.58
N GLY A 28 26.55 -7.15 7.37
CA GLY A 28 25.37 -7.93 7.73
C GLY A 28 24.32 -7.11 8.47
N TYR A 29 24.75 -6.28 9.44
CA TYR A 29 23.87 -5.37 10.17
C TYR A 29 23.18 -4.35 9.24
N ASN A 30 23.95 -3.68 8.37
CA ASN A 30 23.38 -2.73 7.41
C ASN A 30 22.43 -3.42 6.41
N GLY A 31 22.80 -4.61 5.95
CA GLY A 31 21.94 -5.41 5.06
C GLY A 31 20.62 -5.79 5.72
N LEU A 32 20.65 -6.17 7.00
CA LEU A 32 19.45 -6.54 7.75
C LEU A 32 18.53 -5.33 7.98
N GLN A 33 19.09 -4.17 8.35
CA GLN A 33 18.32 -2.94 8.56
C GLN A 33 17.62 -2.50 7.27
N ASN A 34 18.34 -2.50 6.15
CA ASN A 34 17.77 -2.16 4.85
C ASN A 34 16.67 -3.15 4.40
N ALA A 35 16.86 -4.43 4.70
CA ALA A 35 15.85 -5.45 4.41
C ALA A 35 14.58 -5.21 5.24
N GLU A 36 14.72 -4.90 6.53
CA GLU A 36 13.59 -4.59 7.41
C GLU A 36 12.75 -3.42 6.90
N ASP A 37 13.42 -2.31 6.52
CA ASP A 37 12.75 -1.13 5.95
C ASP A 37 12.05 -1.43 4.62
N THR A 38 12.69 -2.23 3.77
CA THR A 38 12.12 -2.66 2.49
C THR A 38 10.88 -3.54 2.72
N PHE A 39 10.92 -4.49 3.65
CA PHE A 39 9.75 -5.31 4.01
C PHE A 39 8.64 -4.49 4.64
N GLY A 40 8.97 -3.49 5.47
CA GLY A 40 8.01 -2.54 6.02
C GLY A 40 7.27 -1.76 4.94
N THR A 41 8.03 -1.20 3.99
CA THR A 41 7.50 -0.44 2.85
C THR A 41 6.64 -1.32 1.95
N TYR A 42 7.13 -2.51 1.58
CA TYR A 42 6.37 -3.46 0.76
C TYR A 42 5.04 -3.85 1.44
N ARG A 43 5.06 -4.14 2.75
CA ARG A 43 3.84 -4.48 3.50
C ARG A 43 2.86 -3.30 3.55
N LYS A 44 3.35 -2.06 3.69
CA LYS A 44 2.51 -0.85 3.61
C LYS A 44 1.84 -0.76 2.24
N LEU A 45 2.62 -0.86 1.16
CA LEU A 45 2.12 -0.77 -0.21
C LEU A 45 1.13 -1.89 -0.52
N ALA A 46 1.42 -3.13 -0.15
CA ALA A 46 0.53 -4.27 -0.36
C ALA A 46 -0.82 -4.10 0.35
N ARG A 47 -0.85 -3.50 1.56
CA ARG A 47 -2.10 -3.16 2.24
C ARG A 47 -2.86 -2.06 1.49
N GLN A 48 -2.17 -1.01 1.06
CA GLN A 48 -2.77 0.08 0.27
C GLN A 48 -3.38 -0.44 -1.03
N THR A 49 -2.63 -1.24 -1.82
CA THR A 49 -3.11 -1.85 -3.06
C THR A 49 -4.33 -2.74 -2.86
N LYS A 50 -4.36 -3.56 -1.79
CA LYS A 50 -5.56 -4.36 -1.47
C LYS A 50 -6.77 -3.49 -1.16
N ALA A 51 -6.57 -2.42 -0.41
CA ALA A 51 -7.62 -1.50 -0.03
C ALA A 51 -8.16 -0.73 -1.25
N ASP A 52 -7.27 -0.30 -2.16
CA ASP A 52 -7.64 0.37 -3.41
C ASP A 52 -8.39 -0.58 -4.37
N GLY A 53 -7.98 -1.85 -4.42
CA GLY A 53 -8.70 -2.88 -5.17
C GLY A 53 -10.13 -3.09 -4.67
N ARG A 54 -10.39 -2.99 -3.36
CA ARG A 54 -11.75 -3.06 -2.80
C ARG A 54 -12.62 -1.88 -3.25
N VAL A 55 -12.06 -0.67 -3.25
CA VAL A 55 -12.75 0.54 -3.76
C VAL A 55 -13.10 0.35 -5.24
N GLN A 56 -12.14 -0.05 -6.06
CA GLN A 56 -12.34 -0.23 -7.51
C GLN A 56 -13.40 -1.30 -7.81
N ALA A 57 -13.37 -2.44 -7.11
CA ALA A 57 -14.33 -3.52 -7.33
C ALA A 57 -15.77 -3.10 -6.97
N ASN A 58 -15.96 -2.36 -5.88
CA ASN A 58 -17.29 -1.87 -5.49
C ASN A 58 -17.80 -0.77 -6.43
N MET A 59 -16.92 0.10 -6.90
CA MET A 59 -17.29 1.09 -7.92
C MET A 59 -17.69 0.42 -9.23
N LEU A 60 -16.98 -0.64 -9.64
CA LEU A 60 -17.34 -1.43 -10.82
C LEU A 60 -18.73 -2.07 -10.66
N MET A 61 -19.03 -2.61 -9.47
CA MET A 61 -20.34 -3.19 -9.20
C MET A 61 -21.46 -2.13 -9.21
N THR A 62 -21.21 -0.94 -8.66
CA THR A 62 -22.12 0.21 -8.74
C THR A 62 -22.47 0.51 -10.21
N ARG A 63 -21.44 0.57 -11.07
CA ARG A 63 -21.62 0.79 -12.51
C ARG A 63 -22.36 -0.36 -13.20
N ILE A 64 -22.15 -1.61 -12.79
CA ILE A 64 -22.87 -2.77 -13.34
C ILE A 64 -24.36 -2.67 -13.04
N PHE A 65 -24.74 -2.34 -11.79
CA PHE A 65 -26.15 -2.17 -11.44
C PHE A 65 -26.80 -1.00 -12.17
N ALA A 66 -26.11 0.14 -12.29
CA ALA A 66 -26.64 1.28 -13.05
C ALA A 66 -26.82 0.94 -14.53
N LYS A 67 -25.86 0.21 -15.12
CA LYS A 67 -25.98 -0.31 -16.49
C LYS A 67 -27.18 -1.27 -16.60
N ASN A 68 -27.37 -2.16 -15.63
CA ASN A 68 -28.48 -3.10 -15.65
C ASN A 68 -29.82 -2.38 -15.49
N PHE A 69 -29.90 -1.29 -14.73
CA PHE A 69 -31.09 -0.44 -14.66
C PHE A 69 -31.45 0.15 -16.03
N VAL A 70 -30.46 0.60 -16.81
CA VAL A 70 -30.69 1.10 -18.18
C VAL A 70 -31.24 -0.01 -19.10
N ILE A 71 -30.86 -1.27 -18.88
CA ILE A 71 -31.36 -2.43 -19.65
C ILE A 71 -32.75 -2.86 -19.17
N ASP A 72 -32.95 -2.92 -17.86
CA ASP A 72 -34.18 -3.32 -17.19
C ASP A 72 -34.37 -2.47 -15.92
N ALA A 73 -35.28 -1.51 -16.03
CA ALA A 73 -35.58 -0.55 -14.98
C ALA A 73 -36.41 -1.20 -13.88
N ASN A 74 -35.72 -1.83 -12.92
CA ASN A 74 -36.32 -2.49 -11.78
C ASN A 74 -35.70 -2.03 -10.46
N GLN A 75 -36.46 -2.20 -9.37
CA GLN A 75 -36.08 -1.78 -8.03
C GLN A 75 -34.78 -2.44 -7.53
N SER A 76 -34.55 -3.70 -7.89
CA SER A 76 -33.35 -4.44 -7.47
C SER A 76 -32.06 -3.80 -8.02
N ASN A 77 -32.10 -3.30 -9.26
CA ASN A 77 -30.98 -2.59 -9.85
C ASN A 77 -30.75 -1.22 -9.20
N ILE A 78 -31.81 -0.49 -8.83
CA ILE A 78 -31.70 0.78 -8.11
C ILE A 78 -31.03 0.57 -6.75
N GLU A 79 -31.55 -0.37 -5.95
CA GLU A 79 -30.98 -0.72 -4.64
C GLU A 79 -29.52 -1.19 -4.75
N GLY A 80 -29.20 -1.93 -5.81
CA GLY A 80 -27.83 -2.37 -6.08
C GLY A 80 -26.86 -1.22 -6.36
N VAL A 81 -27.30 -0.13 -7.02
CA VAL A 81 -26.48 1.08 -7.19
C VAL A 81 -26.23 1.73 -5.83
N GLU A 82 -27.28 1.97 -5.06
CA GLU A 82 -27.20 2.63 -3.76
C GLU A 82 -26.32 1.87 -2.77
N GLU A 83 -26.52 0.55 -2.66
CA GLU A 83 -25.77 -0.30 -1.73
C GLU A 83 -24.27 -0.28 -2.07
N ARG A 84 -23.92 -0.48 -3.33
CA ARG A 84 -22.52 -0.55 -3.76
C ARG A 84 -21.85 0.81 -3.77
N ALA A 85 -22.57 1.88 -4.07
CA ALA A 85 -22.03 3.23 -3.93
C ALA A 85 -21.74 3.55 -2.46
N LYS A 86 -22.67 3.24 -1.55
CA LYS A 86 -22.47 3.41 -0.10
C LYS A 86 -21.28 2.61 0.42
N GLN A 87 -21.13 1.36 -0.02
CA GLN A 87 -19.97 0.53 0.33
C GLN A 87 -18.67 1.13 -0.22
N THR A 88 -18.68 1.66 -1.45
CA THR A 88 -17.52 2.32 -2.06
C THR A 88 -17.12 3.56 -1.26
N LEU A 89 -18.06 4.42 -0.86
CA LEU A 89 -17.79 5.60 -0.03
C LEU A 89 -17.19 5.21 1.33
N ALA A 90 -17.71 4.17 1.98
CA ALA A 90 -17.15 3.67 3.23
C ALA A 90 -15.69 3.18 3.08
N LEU A 91 -15.39 2.49 1.97
CA LEU A 91 -14.04 2.01 1.66
C LEU A 91 -13.08 3.17 1.33
N ILE A 92 -13.56 4.22 0.64
CA ILE A 92 -12.78 5.43 0.41
C ILE A 92 -12.37 6.05 1.76
N GLN A 93 -13.31 6.17 2.70
CA GLN A 93 -13.01 6.70 4.04
C GLN A 93 -12.04 5.81 4.82
N GLU A 94 -12.18 4.48 4.74
CA GLU A 94 -11.22 3.52 5.31
C GLU A 94 -9.81 3.74 4.71
N ASN A 95 -9.72 3.95 3.40
CA ASN A 95 -8.46 4.12 2.70
C ASN A 95 -7.79 5.48 2.96
N LYS A 96 -8.57 6.55 3.17
CA LYS A 96 -8.05 7.86 3.60
C LYS A 96 -7.33 7.74 4.93
N ASN A 97 -7.89 6.98 5.88
CA ASN A 97 -7.25 6.72 7.18
C ASN A 97 -5.94 5.93 7.03
N LEU A 98 -5.84 5.04 6.03
CA LEU A 98 -4.62 4.27 5.72
C LEU A 98 -3.55 5.07 4.95
N ALA A 99 -3.93 6.16 4.27
CA ALA A 99 -3.01 6.98 3.49
C ALA A 99 -2.02 7.76 4.37
N GLY A 100 -2.40 8.08 5.62
CA GLY A 100 -1.59 8.92 6.50
C GLY A 100 -1.48 10.33 5.93
N GLU A 101 -0.28 10.93 5.99
CA GLU A 101 0.02 12.30 5.53
C GLU A 101 0.25 12.43 4.01
N ASP A 102 -0.02 11.39 3.22
CA ASP A 102 0.12 11.44 1.75
C ASP A 102 -0.99 12.34 1.16
N SER A 103 -0.69 13.64 1.08
CA SER A 103 -1.60 14.68 0.60
C SER A 103 -2.10 14.44 -0.83
N ALA A 104 -1.26 13.91 -1.72
CA ALA A 104 -1.66 13.60 -3.09
C ALA A 104 -2.72 12.50 -3.13
N ARG A 105 -2.52 11.45 -2.31
CA ARG A 105 -3.49 10.35 -2.20
C ARG A 105 -4.79 10.79 -1.52
N GLN A 106 -4.74 11.71 -0.56
CA GLN A 106 -5.94 12.27 0.06
C GLN A 106 -6.80 13.04 -0.96
N VAL A 107 -6.18 13.91 -1.77
CA VAL A 107 -6.88 14.67 -2.82
C VAL A 107 -7.54 13.75 -3.84
N LEU A 108 -6.87 12.68 -4.25
CA LEU A 108 -7.46 11.69 -5.17
C LEU A 108 -8.70 11.00 -4.57
N PHE A 109 -8.68 10.68 -3.28
CA PHE A 109 -9.85 10.10 -2.63
C PHE A 109 -10.99 11.08 -2.47
N GLU A 110 -10.71 12.36 -2.25
CA GLU A 110 -11.72 13.42 -2.21
C GLU A 110 -12.41 13.59 -3.56
N ASP A 111 -11.64 13.63 -4.65
CA ASP A 111 -12.19 13.73 -6.01
C ASP A 111 -13.03 12.49 -6.38
N LEU A 112 -12.58 11.29 -5.99
CA LEU A 112 -13.34 10.05 -6.17
C LEU A 112 -14.65 10.05 -5.37
N GLU A 113 -14.61 10.53 -4.13
CA GLU A 113 -15.77 10.65 -3.25
C GLU A 113 -16.81 11.61 -3.85
N GLU A 114 -16.38 12.81 -4.23
CA GLU A 114 -17.25 13.82 -4.83
C GLU A 114 -17.85 13.33 -6.15
N SER A 115 -17.04 12.71 -7.00
CA SER A 115 -17.48 12.17 -8.28
C SER A 115 -18.52 11.06 -8.12
N LEU A 116 -18.33 10.17 -7.14
CA LEU A 116 -19.30 9.10 -6.86
C LEU A 116 -20.59 9.66 -6.26
N GLN A 117 -20.51 10.61 -5.33
CA GLN A 117 -21.70 11.26 -4.77
C GLN A 117 -22.51 11.95 -5.87
N ARG A 118 -21.85 12.67 -6.77
CA ARG A 118 -22.50 13.30 -7.93
C ARG A 118 -23.14 12.25 -8.85
N TYR A 119 -22.43 11.16 -9.12
CA TYR A 119 -22.96 10.06 -9.94
C TYR A 119 -24.26 9.47 -9.36
N VAL A 120 -24.28 9.19 -8.05
CA VAL A 120 -25.47 8.66 -7.37
C VAL A 120 -26.60 9.67 -7.34
N ALA A 121 -26.30 10.95 -7.09
CA ALA A 121 -27.30 12.01 -7.10
C ALA A 121 -27.97 12.14 -8.47
N THR A 122 -27.19 12.18 -9.55
CA THR A 122 -27.72 12.22 -10.93
C THR A 122 -28.47 10.94 -11.29
N PHE A 123 -28.02 9.77 -10.81
CA PHE A 123 -28.77 8.53 -10.99
C PHE A 123 -30.14 8.60 -10.30
N GLY A 124 -30.21 9.18 -9.10
CA GLY A 124 -31.46 9.38 -8.37
C GLY A 124 -32.45 10.36 -9.03
N GLU A 125 -32.01 11.20 -9.97
CA GLU A 125 -32.91 12.07 -10.75
C GLU A 125 -33.65 11.31 -11.87
N VAL A 126 -33.15 10.13 -12.26
CA VAL A 126 -33.68 9.34 -13.39
C VAL A 126 -34.32 8.01 -12.98
N THR A 127 -34.41 7.77 -11.67
CA THR A 127 -35.07 6.61 -11.05
C THR A 127 -36.29 7.06 -10.26
#